data_AF-A0A8B6EDY8-F1
#
_entry.id   AF-A0A8B6EDY8-F1
#
_cell.length_a   1.000
_cell.length_b   1.000
_cell.length_c   1.000
_cell.angle_alpha   90.00
_cell.angle_beta   90.00
_cell.angle_gamma   90.00
#
_symmetry.space_group_name_H-M   'P 1'
#
loop_
_entity.id
_entity.type
_entity.pdbx_description
1 polymer ?
#
loop_
_entity_poly.entity_id
_entity_poly.type
_entity_poly.pdbx_seq_one_letter_code
_entity_poly.pdbx_strand_id
1 'polypeptide(L)'
;MSSRSSDSPKPESHDTVKLAAKTLINHLVNHLCHFPMGSGASRINSSIQEFHDWEDMTCDDLKSDLFFSPNLQFFILNKRTLISFIELSALTNAPGGGVTAGLTTARTVCRVILRDLTGKYSWDSSVLYAPPWCNKGSSLNNAKALLDICTEIEREPLLIQEEEIPPSILPSTVHRSPSQIPYHQTDNEVEYDNLNDLLGYIGYTSPECILEPGLPLNVEAPIPEGLSEDAENVVTDMVIDQKDGELEYYQKHKNSQSLIAQPQMPLEVQDPVSPFQICRMLLNQMGLLAWEKRCSFDLLKKSDSMLRQLKYLDNQKCRETHKFAVIYVAEGQEDKNSILNNTGGSKAYEDFISGLGWEIDLETHQGFLGGLHQNKSTGDTAPYFATSLYECIYHVSTRMPSGSDEAIHTKIKHLGNDEVHIVWSEHFRDYRRGIIPTEFGDVIIVIYPLPNGLYRIQIIRKAEIPYFGPLFNGAIVDRKILPGLVRAAAINASRIKRAQMSLYHSFYEERAKGFDTLVQNHIDMTMFEDFSASVFAPVLPANSTICDQTTDLPQSASSSSLEQTFTSPDQMSPSSARQSRVYN
;
A
#
# COMPACT_ATOMS: atom_id res chain seq x y z
N MET A 1 -9.32 10.86 59.31
CA MET A 1 -10.36 10.35 58.40
C MET A 1 -10.60 11.40 57.32
N SER A 2 -10.02 11.21 56.13
CA SER A 2 -10.37 11.94 54.91
C SER A 2 -9.99 11.03 53.74
N SER A 3 -10.97 10.27 53.26
CA SER A 3 -10.84 9.35 52.14
C SER A 3 -10.66 10.14 50.85
N ARG A 4 -9.46 10.10 50.27
CA ARG A 4 -9.23 10.46 48.86
C ARG A 4 -9.86 9.38 47.99
N SER A 5 -10.86 9.75 47.19
CA SER A 5 -11.38 8.94 46.10
C SER A 5 -10.29 8.81 45.04
N SER A 6 -9.88 7.57 44.78
CA SER A 6 -9.04 7.18 43.66
C SER A 6 -9.83 7.31 42.36
N ASP A 7 -9.59 8.37 41.59
CA ASP A 7 -9.92 8.39 40.16
C ASP A 7 -9.01 7.37 39.47
N SER A 8 -9.59 6.26 39.04
CA SER A 8 -8.96 5.39 38.05
C SER A 8 -8.82 6.16 36.73
N PRO A 9 -7.76 5.95 35.93
CA PRO A 9 -7.67 6.56 34.63
C PRO A 9 -8.81 6.00 33.78
N LYS A 10 -9.73 6.86 33.33
CA LYS A 10 -10.67 6.48 32.27
C LYS A 10 -9.83 6.07 31.06
N PRO A 11 -10.08 4.90 30.44
CA PRO A 11 -9.38 4.53 29.22
C PRO A 11 -9.60 5.64 28.19
N GLU A 12 -8.55 6.08 27.50
CA GLU A 12 -8.66 7.01 26.39
C GLU A 12 -9.72 6.47 25.42
N SER A 13 -10.95 6.99 25.47
CA SER A 13 -11.90 6.70 24.41
C SER A 13 -11.30 7.37 23.19
N HIS A 14 -10.75 6.58 22.28
CA HIS A 14 -10.34 7.08 20.97
C HIS A 14 -11.46 7.97 20.47
N ASP A 15 -11.14 9.24 20.23
CA ASP A 15 -12.04 10.12 19.52
C ASP A 15 -12.31 9.45 18.17
N THR A 16 -13.50 8.85 18.04
CA THR A 16 -13.89 8.01 16.91
C THR A 16 -13.81 8.80 15.61
N VAL A 17 -14.07 10.11 15.68
CA VAL A 17 -13.90 11.05 14.57
C VAL A 17 -12.44 11.16 14.17
N LYS A 18 -11.54 11.34 15.15
CA LYS A 18 -10.10 11.41 14.90
C LYS A 18 -9.56 10.09 14.32
N LEU A 19 -10.09 8.95 14.76
CA LEU A 19 -9.69 7.65 14.22
C LEU A 19 -10.19 7.47 12.80
N ALA A 20 -11.46 7.78 12.52
CA ALA A 20 -12.03 7.73 11.18
C ALA A 20 -11.26 8.65 10.20
N ALA A 21 -10.93 9.87 10.60
CA ALA A 21 -10.14 10.80 9.79
C ALA A 21 -8.76 10.23 9.44
N LYS A 22 -8.07 9.60 10.40
CA LYS A 22 -6.78 8.94 10.14
C LYS A 22 -6.92 7.75 9.21
N THR A 23 -7.95 6.93 9.39
CA THR A 23 -8.23 5.81 8.48
C THR A 23 -8.43 6.31 7.05
N LEU A 24 -9.13 7.43 6.86
CA LEU A 24 -9.28 8.05 5.54
C LEU A 24 -7.95 8.56 4.98
N ILE A 25 -7.11 9.22 5.78
CA ILE A 25 -5.78 9.67 5.34
C ILE A 25 -4.91 8.47 4.92
N ASN A 26 -4.83 7.44 5.75
CA ASN A 26 -4.10 6.21 5.41
C ASN A 26 -4.63 5.57 4.13
N HIS A 27 -5.95 5.54 3.97
CA HIS A 27 -6.58 5.01 2.76
C HIS A 27 -6.16 5.80 1.52
N LEU A 28 -6.15 7.13 1.61
CA LEU A 28 -5.67 7.97 0.51
C LEU A 28 -4.19 7.72 0.24
N VAL A 29 -3.32 7.70 1.26
CA VAL A 29 -1.88 7.45 1.07
C VAL A 29 -1.62 6.11 0.39
N ASN A 30 -2.34 5.06 0.78
CA ASN A 30 -2.13 3.71 0.26
C ASN A 30 -2.81 3.45 -1.09
N HIS A 31 -3.78 4.28 -1.51
CA HIS A 31 -4.62 4.00 -2.69
C HIS A 31 -4.73 5.15 -3.70
N LEU A 32 -4.19 6.33 -3.40
CA LEU A 32 -4.08 7.42 -4.37
C LEU A 32 -3.17 6.96 -5.51
N CYS A 33 -3.60 7.18 -6.75
CA CYS A 33 -2.87 6.76 -7.95
C CYS A 33 -2.64 5.24 -8.10
N HIS A 34 -3.38 4.39 -7.37
CA HIS A 34 -3.40 2.96 -7.66
C HIS A 34 -4.15 2.71 -8.98
N PHE A 35 -3.42 2.36 -10.03
CA PHE A 35 -4.01 1.94 -11.30
C PHE A 35 -4.51 0.49 -11.20
N PRO A 36 -5.66 0.15 -11.81
CA PRO A 36 -6.15 -1.21 -11.81
C PRO A 36 -5.12 -2.14 -12.48
N MET A 37 -4.81 -3.27 -11.84
CA MET A 37 -3.96 -4.28 -12.45
C MET A 37 -4.64 -4.84 -13.71
N GLY A 38 -3.85 -5.23 -14.72
CA GLY A 38 -4.35 -5.74 -15.99
C GLY A 38 -5.18 -7.03 -15.91
N SER A 39 -5.19 -7.73 -14.77
CA SER A 39 -6.03 -8.91 -14.52
C SER A 39 -6.36 -9.11 -13.03
N GLY A 40 -7.51 -9.73 -12.76
CA GLY A 40 -8.00 -10.02 -11.41
C GLY A 40 -8.79 -8.89 -10.74
N ALA A 41 -9.50 -9.21 -9.65
CA ALA A 41 -10.16 -8.20 -8.84
C ALA A 41 -9.10 -7.37 -8.10
N SER A 42 -9.17 -6.04 -8.16
CA SER A 42 -8.28 -5.14 -7.42
C SER A 42 -8.34 -5.48 -5.92
N ARG A 43 -7.26 -6.06 -5.38
CA ARG A 43 -7.13 -6.34 -3.95
C ARG A 43 -6.59 -5.10 -3.26
N ILE A 44 -7.24 -4.72 -2.17
CA ILE A 44 -6.89 -3.53 -1.38
C ILE A 44 -5.86 -3.90 -0.31
N ASN A 45 -5.77 -5.17 0.07
CA ASN A 45 -4.80 -5.69 1.01
C ASN A 45 -4.00 -6.87 0.41
N SER A 46 -2.77 -6.99 0.88
CA SER A 46 -1.88 -8.09 0.52
C SER A 46 -2.19 -9.35 1.35
N SER A 47 -2.20 -10.50 0.69
CA SER A 47 -2.20 -11.82 1.35
C SER A 47 -0.80 -12.35 1.61
N ILE A 48 0.24 -11.58 1.28
CA ILE A 48 1.63 -11.98 1.50
C ILE A 48 1.90 -12.04 3.00
N GLN A 49 2.61 -13.09 3.41
CA GLN A 49 3.01 -13.35 4.80
C GLN A 49 4.53 -13.41 4.89
N GLU A 50 5.06 -13.31 6.10
CA GLU A 50 6.50 -13.29 6.35
C GLU A 50 7.25 -14.54 5.86
N PHE A 51 6.55 -15.67 5.78
CA PHE A 51 7.11 -16.98 5.41
C PHE A 51 6.97 -17.32 3.93
N HIS A 52 6.27 -16.50 3.13
CA HIS A 52 6.16 -16.74 1.69
C HIS A 52 7.53 -16.55 1.01
N ASP A 53 7.81 -17.36 -0.01
CA ASP A 53 9.06 -17.39 -0.79
C ASP A 53 10.31 -17.82 -0.02
N TRP A 54 10.16 -18.46 1.14
CA TRP A 54 11.27 -19.15 1.82
C TRP A 54 11.65 -20.45 1.09
N GLU A 55 12.94 -20.70 0.91
CA GLU A 55 13.50 -21.78 0.07
C GLU A 55 13.13 -23.20 0.55
N ASP A 56 12.70 -23.36 1.82
CA ASP A 56 12.24 -24.61 2.40
C ASP A 56 10.81 -24.47 2.96
N MET A 57 9.80 -24.90 2.16
CA MET A 57 8.49 -25.47 2.57
C MET A 57 7.23 -24.85 1.95
N THR A 58 6.31 -25.75 1.58
CA THR A 58 4.87 -25.56 1.39
C THR A 58 4.16 -25.43 2.75
N CYS A 59 4.53 -24.44 3.57
CA CYS A 59 3.91 -24.24 4.87
C CYS A 59 2.80 -23.19 4.78
N ASP A 60 1.56 -23.56 5.13
CA ASP A 60 0.40 -22.67 5.09
C ASP A 60 0.41 -21.58 6.20
N ASP A 61 1.37 -21.65 7.13
CA ASP A 61 1.32 -20.87 8.38
C ASP A 61 2.71 -20.48 8.94
N LEU A 62 2.80 -19.28 9.55
CA LEU A 62 4.03 -18.79 10.19
C LEU A 62 4.35 -19.64 11.43
N LYS A 63 5.39 -20.49 11.34
CA LYS A 63 5.92 -21.29 12.46
C LYS A 63 6.75 -20.43 13.41
N SER A 64 6.78 -20.82 14.69
CA SER A 64 7.56 -20.13 15.73
C SER A 64 9.05 -20.03 15.32
N ASP A 65 9.62 -21.09 14.77
CA ASP A 65 11.04 -21.11 14.32
C ASP A 65 11.36 -20.03 13.26
N LEU A 66 10.44 -19.79 12.31
CA LEU A 66 10.58 -18.76 11.28
C LEU A 66 10.42 -17.34 11.84
N PHE A 67 9.55 -17.20 12.83
CA PHE A 67 9.30 -15.93 13.51
C PHE A 67 10.53 -15.44 14.31
N PHE A 68 11.36 -16.37 14.81
CA PHE A 68 12.61 -16.06 15.52
C PHE A 68 13.85 -15.98 14.62
N SER A 69 13.67 -16.06 13.30
CA SER A 69 14.78 -16.01 12.35
C SER A 69 15.56 -14.68 12.38
N PRO A 70 16.88 -14.70 12.08
CA PRO A 70 17.73 -13.51 12.11
C PRO A 70 17.52 -12.58 10.91
N ASN A 71 16.87 -13.04 9.84
CA ASN A 71 16.56 -12.25 8.64
C ASN A 71 15.21 -11.52 8.74
N LEU A 72 14.50 -11.62 9.86
CA LEU A 72 13.19 -11.00 10.09
C LEU A 72 13.27 -10.06 11.30
N GLN A 73 12.74 -8.84 11.18
CA GLN A 73 12.51 -7.95 12.32
C GLN A 73 11.18 -7.23 12.21
N PHE A 74 10.64 -6.87 13.38
CA PHE A 74 9.37 -6.18 13.52
C PHE A 74 9.58 -4.84 14.21
N PHE A 75 9.02 -3.80 13.62
CA PHE A 75 9.09 -2.44 14.12
C PHE A 75 7.71 -1.84 14.22
N ILE A 76 7.56 -0.84 15.08
CA ILE A 76 6.37 0.00 15.13
C ILE A 76 6.76 1.44 14.83
N LEU A 77 6.10 2.03 13.84
CA LEU A 77 6.23 3.43 13.47
C LEU A 77 5.03 4.20 14.00
N ASN A 78 5.29 5.31 14.69
CA ASN A 78 4.30 6.21 15.30
C ASN A 78 3.25 5.50 16.18
N LYS A 79 3.61 4.34 16.77
CA LYS A 79 2.71 3.46 17.55
C LYS A 79 1.43 3.04 16.81
N ARG A 80 1.44 3.07 15.47
CA ARG A 80 0.23 2.84 14.66
C ARG A 80 0.44 2.05 13.38
N THR A 81 1.68 2.00 12.90
CA THR A 81 2.04 1.23 11.73
C THR A 81 3.04 0.17 12.14
N LEU A 82 2.65 -1.09 12.03
CA LEU A 82 3.54 -2.21 12.24
C LEU A 82 4.25 -2.51 10.93
N ILE A 83 5.56 -2.66 11.00
CA ILE A 83 6.42 -2.91 9.84
C ILE A 83 7.21 -4.18 10.10
N SER A 84 7.06 -5.17 9.21
CA SER A 84 7.98 -6.30 9.15
C SER A 84 9.00 -6.06 8.05
N PHE A 85 10.28 -6.16 8.38
CA PHE A 85 11.36 -6.23 7.40
C PHE A 85 11.87 -7.66 7.34
N ILE A 86 12.07 -8.15 6.12
CA ILE A 86 12.47 -9.54 5.86
C ILE A 86 13.50 -9.53 4.76
N GLU A 87 14.60 -10.25 4.95
CA GLU A 87 15.56 -10.50 3.89
C GLU A 87 15.36 -11.92 3.34
N LEU A 88 15.06 -11.99 2.04
CA LEU A 88 14.76 -13.23 1.31
C LEU A 88 15.78 -13.42 0.19
N SER A 89 15.98 -14.66 -0.27
CA SER A 89 16.79 -14.91 -1.47
C SER A 89 16.14 -14.31 -2.71
N ALA A 90 16.95 -13.68 -3.57
CA ALA A 90 16.50 -13.14 -4.85
C ALA A 90 16.23 -14.28 -5.83
N LEU A 91 15.02 -14.36 -6.37
CA LEU A 91 14.62 -15.32 -7.39
C LEU A 91 15.26 -14.96 -8.74
N THR A 92 16.50 -15.39 -8.96
CA THR A 92 17.31 -15.05 -10.15
C THR A 92 16.97 -15.86 -11.40
N ASN A 93 16.24 -16.99 -11.27
CA ASN A 93 16.03 -17.98 -12.34
C ASN A 93 14.61 -18.01 -12.94
N ALA A 94 13.80 -16.96 -12.75
CA ALA A 94 12.48 -16.89 -13.38
C ALA A 94 12.61 -16.59 -14.90
N PRO A 95 11.84 -17.26 -15.78
CA PRO A 95 11.88 -17.01 -17.22
C PRO A 95 11.55 -15.54 -17.52
N GLY A 96 12.40 -14.89 -18.34
CA GLY A 96 12.32 -13.45 -18.62
C GLY A 96 13.07 -12.53 -17.64
N GLY A 97 13.87 -13.10 -16.73
CA GLY A 97 14.66 -12.33 -15.76
C GLY A 97 13.88 -11.89 -14.52
N GLY A 98 12.67 -12.42 -14.31
CA GLY A 98 11.85 -12.17 -13.12
C GLY A 98 11.58 -10.68 -12.84
N VAL A 99 11.49 -10.33 -11.55
CA VAL A 99 11.25 -8.96 -11.06
C VAL A 99 12.39 -8.00 -11.40
N THR A 100 13.56 -8.53 -11.78
CA THR A 100 14.76 -7.74 -12.07
C THR A 100 14.95 -7.48 -13.56
N ALA A 101 14.04 -7.96 -14.43
CA ALA A 101 14.10 -7.77 -15.88
C ALA A 101 15.47 -8.15 -16.51
N GLY A 102 16.18 -9.10 -15.89
CA GLY A 102 17.52 -9.52 -16.31
C GLY A 102 18.67 -8.66 -15.78
N LEU A 103 18.40 -7.60 -15.02
CA LEU A 103 19.43 -6.80 -14.35
C LEU A 103 20.18 -7.62 -13.30
N THR A 104 21.45 -7.26 -13.09
CA THR A 104 22.30 -7.81 -12.03
C THR A 104 21.93 -7.15 -10.71
N THR A 105 21.43 -7.94 -9.76
CA THR A 105 20.98 -7.47 -8.44
C THR A 105 21.70 -8.18 -7.30
N ALA A 106 21.45 -7.74 -6.07
CA ALA A 106 21.86 -8.48 -4.88
C ALA A 106 21.27 -9.90 -4.85
N ARG A 107 22.01 -10.82 -4.22
CA ARG A 107 21.59 -12.20 -3.98
C ARG A 107 20.36 -12.29 -3.07
N THR A 108 20.11 -11.27 -2.25
CA THR A 108 18.93 -11.17 -1.39
C THR A 108 18.12 -9.92 -1.72
N VAL A 109 16.82 -9.98 -1.45
CA VAL A 109 15.87 -8.88 -1.56
C VAL A 109 15.30 -8.55 -0.19
N CYS A 110 15.00 -7.29 0.05
CA CYS A 110 14.30 -6.84 1.24
C CYS A 110 12.80 -6.76 0.95
N ARG A 111 12.01 -7.54 1.68
CA ARG A 111 10.55 -7.44 1.69
C ARG A 111 10.12 -6.63 2.91
N VAL A 112 9.27 -5.64 2.66
CA VAL A 112 8.67 -4.78 3.68
C VAL A 112 7.17 -5.07 3.71
N ILE A 113 6.66 -5.51 4.87
CA ILE A 113 5.22 -5.71 5.09
C ILE A 113 4.74 -4.62 6.06
N LEU A 114 3.95 -3.67 5.56
CA LEU A 114 3.31 -2.64 6.38
C LEU A 114 1.91 -3.08 6.77
N ARG A 115 1.56 -2.84 8.03
CA ARG A 115 0.23 -3.04 8.60
C ARG A 115 -0.19 -1.76 9.27
N ASP A 116 -1.33 -1.23 8.85
CA ASP A 116 -1.90 0.01 9.39
C ASP A 116 -3.41 -0.16 9.65
N LEU A 117 -4.15 0.93 9.91
CA LEU A 117 -5.60 0.87 10.15
C LEU A 117 -6.43 0.41 8.94
N THR A 118 -5.88 0.50 7.74
CA THR A 118 -6.58 0.19 6.48
C THR A 118 -6.27 -1.20 5.95
N GLY A 119 -5.16 -1.81 6.37
CA GLY A 119 -4.92 -3.22 6.11
C GLY A 119 -3.47 -3.64 6.22
N LYS A 120 -3.06 -4.47 5.26
CA LYS A 120 -1.72 -5.03 5.11
C LYS A 120 -1.25 -4.82 3.69
N TYR A 121 -0.01 -4.43 3.53
CA TYR A 121 0.61 -4.05 2.27
C TYR A 121 2.04 -4.59 2.22
N SER A 122 2.52 -4.95 1.03
CA SER A 122 3.84 -5.57 0.87
C SER A 122 4.58 -4.93 -0.29
N TRP A 123 5.86 -4.65 -0.09
CA TRP A 123 6.78 -4.14 -1.10
C TRP A 123 8.06 -4.94 -1.08
N ASP A 124 8.62 -5.17 -2.27
CA ASP A 124 9.92 -5.80 -2.43
C ASP A 124 10.90 -4.76 -2.96
N SER A 125 12.06 -4.66 -2.30
CA SER A 125 13.15 -3.77 -2.63
C SER A 125 14.39 -4.60 -2.93
N SER A 126 14.98 -4.35 -4.10
CA SER A 126 16.21 -5.01 -4.56
C SER A 126 17.25 -3.97 -4.93
N VAL A 127 18.51 -4.25 -4.64
CA VAL A 127 19.62 -3.39 -5.02
C VAL A 127 19.98 -3.68 -6.47
N LEU A 128 19.95 -2.66 -7.31
CA LEU A 128 20.35 -2.74 -8.71
C LEU A 128 21.83 -2.40 -8.82
N TYR A 129 22.64 -3.35 -9.30
CA TYR A 129 24.08 -3.15 -9.47
C TYR A 129 24.46 -2.82 -10.91
N ALA A 130 23.94 -3.56 -11.88
CA ALA A 130 24.35 -3.39 -13.26
C ALA A 130 23.37 -4.00 -14.28
N PRO A 131 23.49 -3.66 -15.58
CA PRO A 131 22.76 -4.31 -16.66
C PRO A 131 23.09 -5.81 -16.80
N PRO A 132 22.32 -6.59 -17.59
CA PRO A 132 22.46 -8.05 -17.71
C PRO A 132 23.83 -8.53 -18.23
N TRP A 133 24.54 -7.67 -18.97
CA TRP A 133 25.84 -7.97 -19.57
C TRP A 133 27.04 -7.66 -18.65
N CYS A 134 26.79 -7.05 -17.48
CA CYS A 134 27.81 -6.70 -16.49
C CYS A 134 27.92 -7.76 -15.39
N ASN A 135 28.53 -8.91 -15.71
CA ASN A 135 28.79 -9.99 -14.75
C ASN A 135 29.97 -9.68 -13.81
N LYS A 136 30.13 -10.46 -12.72
CA LYS A 136 31.33 -10.40 -11.84
C LYS A 136 32.60 -10.54 -12.71
N GLY A 137 33.53 -9.58 -12.61
CA GLY A 137 34.74 -9.47 -13.44
C GLY A 137 34.58 -8.72 -14.78
N SER A 138 33.35 -8.40 -15.20
CA SER A 138 33.07 -7.61 -16.42
C SER A 138 33.44 -6.13 -16.23
N SER A 139 33.38 -5.61 -14.99
CA SER A 139 33.85 -4.27 -14.64
C SER A 139 35.32 -4.07 -15.02
N LEU A 140 36.20 -5.02 -14.72
CA LEU A 140 37.64 -4.92 -15.02
C LEU A 140 37.92 -4.90 -16.53
N ASN A 141 37.18 -5.68 -17.31
CA ASN A 141 37.32 -5.74 -18.77
C ASN A 141 36.74 -4.50 -19.46
N ASN A 142 35.54 -4.06 -19.05
CA ASN A 142 34.89 -2.86 -19.59
C ASN A 142 35.64 -1.60 -19.18
N ALA A 143 36.16 -1.54 -17.96
CA ALA A 143 36.96 -0.42 -17.51
C ALA A 143 38.33 -0.39 -18.16
N LYS A 144 38.96 -1.52 -18.48
CA LYS A 144 40.18 -1.50 -19.30
C LYS A 144 39.90 -0.91 -20.68
N ALA A 145 38.81 -1.33 -21.33
CA ALA A 145 38.39 -0.76 -22.60
C ALA A 145 38.06 0.75 -22.48
N LEU A 146 37.37 1.18 -21.43
CA LEU A 146 37.07 2.59 -21.18
C LEU A 146 38.32 3.41 -20.78
N LEU A 147 39.23 2.84 -20.00
CA LEU A 147 40.51 3.45 -19.64
C LEU A 147 41.43 3.59 -20.86
N ASP A 148 41.46 2.58 -21.73
CA ASP A 148 42.21 2.62 -23.00
C ASP A 148 41.62 3.70 -23.93
N ILE A 149 40.29 3.85 -24.00
CA ILE A 149 39.64 4.99 -24.69
C ILE A 149 40.05 6.34 -24.07
N CYS A 150 40.08 6.43 -22.74
CA CYS A 150 40.51 7.64 -22.01
C CYS A 150 42.02 7.91 -22.06
N THR A 151 42.83 7.04 -22.66
CA THR A 151 44.25 7.34 -22.92
C THR A 151 44.47 8.12 -24.22
N GLU A 152 43.52 8.09 -25.15
CA GLU A 152 43.58 8.86 -26.40
C GLU A 152 42.84 10.20 -26.33
N ILE A 153 41.96 10.40 -25.34
CA ILE A 153 41.18 11.64 -25.13
C ILE A 153 41.88 12.51 -24.07
N GLU A 154 42.09 13.80 -24.34
CA GLU A 154 42.63 14.75 -23.37
C GLU A 154 41.76 14.72 -22.09
N ARG A 155 42.40 14.48 -20.94
CA ARG A 155 41.70 14.31 -19.66
C ARG A 155 41.15 15.66 -19.19
N GLU A 156 39.85 15.86 -19.32
CA GLU A 156 39.18 17.07 -18.81
C GLU A 156 38.83 16.96 -17.31
N PRO A 157 38.92 18.06 -16.54
CA PRO A 157 38.43 18.12 -15.16
C PRO A 157 36.92 17.90 -15.08
N LEU A 158 36.46 17.22 -14.02
CA LEU A 158 35.05 16.89 -13.72
C LEU A 158 34.09 18.08 -13.56
N LEU A 159 34.57 19.32 -13.66
CA LEU A 159 33.78 20.49 -13.28
C LEU A 159 32.77 20.91 -14.35
N ILE A 160 32.95 20.56 -15.64
CA ILE A 160 32.03 20.93 -16.70
C ILE A 160 32.08 19.86 -17.80
N GLN A 161 31.11 18.94 -17.83
CA GLN A 161 30.77 18.22 -19.06
C GLN A 161 29.81 19.13 -19.85
N GLU A 162 30.36 20.12 -20.54
CA GLU A 162 29.61 20.80 -21.59
C GLU A 162 30.13 20.22 -22.92
N GLU A 163 29.24 19.52 -23.62
CA GLU A 163 29.23 19.61 -25.07
C GLU A 163 29.32 21.10 -25.42
N GLU A 164 30.19 21.51 -26.34
CA GLU A 164 30.34 22.91 -26.73
C GLU A 164 28.99 23.45 -27.24
N ILE A 165 28.15 23.98 -26.36
CA ILE A 165 26.92 24.66 -26.74
C ILE A 165 27.36 25.96 -27.42
N PRO A 166 27.09 26.15 -28.73
CA PRO A 166 27.45 27.38 -29.41
C PRO A 166 26.78 28.58 -28.72
N PRO A 167 27.39 29.78 -28.72
CA PRO A 167 26.88 30.98 -28.04
C PRO A 167 25.58 31.56 -28.64
N SER A 168 24.77 30.74 -29.32
CA SER A 168 23.55 31.12 -30.02
C SER A 168 22.32 30.32 -29.57
N ILE A 169 22.21 29.90 -28.30
CA ILE A 169 20.89 29.55 -27.76
C ILE A 169 20.09 30.86 -27.66
N LEU A 170 19.28 31.11 -28.69
CA LEU A 170 18.15 32.03 -28.59
C LEU A 170 17.15 31.46 -27.57
N PRO A 171 16.46 32.32 -26.79
CA PRO A 171 15.48 31.85 -25.83
C PRO A 171 14.35 31.07 -26.53
N SER A 172 14.06 29.87 -26.03
CA SER A 172 12.70 29.38 -25.80
C SER A 172 11.67 29.55 -26.94
N THR A 173 12.04 29.34 -28.20
CA THR A 173 11.04 29.29 -29.28
C THR A 173 10.63 27.85 -29.55
N VAL A 174 9.34 27.55 -29.38
CA VAL A 174 8.75 26.27 -29.84
C VAL A 174 8.99 26.14 -31.34
N HIS A 175 9.69 25.09 -31.77
CA HIS A 175 10.08 24.94 -33.17
C HIS A 175 9.19 23.97 -33.93
N ARG A 176 8.52 23.04 -33.23
CA ARG A 176 7.66 22.02 -33.85
C ARG A 176 6.19 22.26 -33.52
N SER A 177 5.31 21.84 -34.43
CA SER A 177 3.87 21.83 -34.13
C SER A 177 3.60 20.86 -32.97
N PRO A 178 2.72 21.20 -32.01
CA PRO A 178 2.38 20.33 -30.87
C PRO A 178 1.82 18.94 -31.24
N SER A 179 1.47 18.71 -32.51
CA SER A 179 1.01 17.42 -33.02
C SER A 179 2.13 16.45 -33.42
N GLN A 180 3.40 16.87 -33.38
CA GLN A 180 4.53 16.07 -33.87
C GLN A 180 5.47 15.67 -32.74
N ILE A 181 5.76 14.37 -32.62
CA ILE A 181 6.69 13.86 -31.61
C ILE A 181 8.14 14.28 -31.92
N PRO A 182 8.90 14.82 -30.96
CA PRO A 182 10.31 15.06 -31.15
C PRO A 182 11.10 13.74 -31.08
N TYR A 183 11.82 13.42 -32.15
CA TYR A 183 12.76 12.30 -32.17
C TYR A 183 14.17 12.76 -31.75
N HIS A 184 14.93 11.87 -31.10
CA HIS A 184 16.26 12.13 -30.55
C HIS A 184 17.33 12.51 -31.59
N GLN A 185 17.11 12.22 -32.88
CA GLN A 185 18.05 12.55 -33.96
C GLN A 185 17.51 13.69 -34.82
N THR A 186 18.16 14.84 -34.76
CA THR A 186 17.98 15.93 -35.73
C THR A 186 19.34 16.23 -36.37
N ASP A 187 19.47 16.02 -37.68
CA ASP A 187 20.66 16.27 -38.52
C ASP A 187 21.05 17.76 -38.67
N ASN A 188 20.53 18.65 -37.81
CA ASN A 188 20.73 20.09 -37.93
C ASN A 188 21.74 20.57 -36.88
N GLU A 189 22.73 21.35 -37.32
CA GLU A 189 23.81 21.99 -36.54
C GLU A 189 23.33 23.03 -35.48
N VAL A 190 22.02 23.07 -35.18
CA VAL A 190 21.43 23.97 -34.19
C VAL A 190 20.75 23.11 -33.14
N GLU A 191 21.30 23.11 -31.92
CA GLU A 191 20.70 22.46 -30.76
C GLU A 191 19.41 23.17 -30.36
N TYR A 192 18.28 22.53 -30.64
CA TYR A 192 16.96 23.00 -30.20
C TYR A 192 16.58 22.36 -28.87
N ASP A 193 15.77 23.06 -28.07
CA ASP A 193 15.22 22.52 -26.83
C ASP A 193 14.13 21.46 -27.11
N ASN A 194 14.58 20.22 -27.30
CA ASN A 194 13.73 19.04 -27.51
C ASN A 194 12.77 18.78 -26.32
N LEU A 195 13.13 19.21 -25.11
CA LEU A 195 12.29 19.03 -23.94
C LEU A 195 11.09 19.97 -24.00
N ASN A 196 11.29 21.23 -24.38
CA ASN A 196 10.22 22.20 -24.59
C ASN A 196 9.21 21.72 -25.66
N ASP A 197 9.70 21.21 -26.79
CA ASP A 197 8.86 20.61 -27.85
C ASP A 197 8.09 19.35 -27.34
N LEU A 198 8.74 18.51 -26.52
CA LEU A 198 8.12 17.29 -25.97
C LEU A 198 7.01 17.62 -24.97
N LEU A 199 7.23 18.59 -24.08
CA LEU A 199 6.23 19.05 -23.13
C LEU A 199 5.01 19.62 -23.86
N GLY A 200 5.23 20.40 -24.93
CA GLY A 200 4.17 20.87 -25.82
C GLY A 200 3.39 19.73 -26.49
N TYR A 201 4.09 18.71 -26.98
CA TYR A 201 3.48 17.52 -27.58
C TYR A 201 2.62 16.74 -26.57
N ILE A 202 3.15 16.45 -25.37
CA ILE A 202 2.41 15.73 -24.32
C ILE A 202 1.16 16.50 -23.92
N GLY A 203 1.26 17.82 -23.71
CA GLY A 203 0.10 18.65 -23.38
C GLY A 203 -0.97 18.64 -24.48
N TYR A 204 -0.59 18.51 -25.75
CA TYR A 204 -1.53 18.45 -26.86
C TYR A 204 -2.15 17.05 -27.06
N THR A 205 -1.36 15.98 -26.98
CA THR A 205 -1.84 14.61 -27.23
C THR A 205 -2.48 13.94 -26.02
N SER A 206 -2.09 14.35 -24.82
CA SER A 206 -2.52 13.77 -23.54
C SER A 206 -3.02 14.86 -22.58
N PRO A 207 -4.25 15.37 -22.79
CA PRO A 207 -4.84 16.38 -21.91
C PRO A 207 -4.96 15.95 -20.44
N GLU A 208 -4.99 14.64 -20.17
CA GLU A 208 -4.97 14.06 -18.82
C GLU A 208 -3.68 14.33 -18.05
N CYS A 209 -2.58 14.68 -18.74
CA CYS A 209 -1.30 15.03 -18.14
C CYS A 209 -1.21 16.52 -17.76
N ILE A 210 -2.19 17.34 -18.15
CA ILE A 210 -2.18 18.78 -17.88
C ILE A 210 -2.60 19.03 -16.42
N LEU A 211 -1.78 19.80 -15.68
CA LEU A 211 -2.06 20.17 -14.29
C LEU A 211 -3.23 21.15 -14.16
N GLU A 212 -3.31 22.12 -15.07
CA GLU A 212 -4.36 23.14 -15.12
C GLU A 212 -5.02 23.23 -16.50
N PRO A 213 -6.34 23.02 -16.62
CA PRO A 213 -7.02 23.05 -17.91
C PRO A 213 -6.75 24.35 -18.69
N GLY A 214 -6.11 24.24 -19.85
CA GLY A 214 -5.81 25.37 -20.74
C GLY A 214 -4.40 25.96 -20.60
N LEU A 215 -3.60 25.51 -19.63
CA LEU A 215 -2.19 25.87 -19.51
C LEU A 215 -1.31 24.76 -20.12
N PRO A 216 -0.49 25.04 -21.15
CA PRO A 216 0.38 24.03 -21.71
C PRO A 216 1.55 23.69 -20.77
N LEU A 217 2.08 22.46 -20.86
CA LEU A 217 3.12 21.95 -19.97
C LEU A 217 4.50 22.61 -20.16
N ASN A 218 4.66 23.39 -21.23
CA ASN A 218 5.91 24.01 -21.63
C ASN A 218 5.96 25.52 -21.32
N VAL A 219 5.08 25.97 -20.43
CA VAL A 219 5.11 27.34 -19.88
C VAL A 219 5.97 27.33 -18.63
N GLU A 220 6.79 28.37 -18.48
CA GLU A 220 7.57 28.60 -17.26
C GLU A 220 6.64 28.66 -16.03
N ALA A 221 7.11 28.12 -14.92
CA ALA A 221 6.36 28.18 -13.67
C ALA A 221 6.20 29.66 -13.22
N PRO A 222 5.04 30.06 -12.69
CA PRO A 222 4.88 31.40 -12.15
C PRO A 222 5.79 31.62 -10.92
N ILE A 223 6.18 32.87 -10.70
CA ILE A 223 7.01 33.29 -9.56
C ILE A 223 6.33 32.84 -8.24
N PRO A 224 7.06 32.16 -7.32
CA PRO A 224 6.49 31.72 -6.05
C PRO A 224 5.89 32.88 -5.23
N GLU A 225 4.78 32.62 -4.54
CA GLU A 225 4.12 33.61 -3.67
C GLU A 225 5.09 34.10 -2.58
N GLY A 226 5.58 35.34 -2.72
CA GLY A 226 6.51 35.98 -1.78
C GLY A 226 7.83 36.46 -2.37
N LEU A 227 8.16 36.09 -3.61
CA LEU A 227 9.27 36.66 -4.37
C LEU A 227 8.77 37.78 -5.30
N SER A 228 9.51 38.90 -5.34
CA SER A 228 9.30 39.95 -6.35
C SER A 228 10.11 39.65 -7.60
N GLU A 229 9.66 40.17 -8.74
CA GLU A 229 10.38 40.10 -10.03
C GLU A 229 11.81 40.64 -9.90
N ASP A 230 12.02 41.70 -9.11
CA ASP A 230 13.36 42.22 -8.79
C ASP A 230 14.26 41.19 -8.08
N ALA A 231 13.69 40.36 -7.20
CA ALA A 231 14.44 39.36 -6.46
C ALA A 231 14.80 38.15 -7.35
N GLU A 232 13.92 37.78 -8.28
CA GLU A 232 14.20 36.77 -9.29
C GLU A 232 15.33 37.21 -10.25
N ASN A 233 15.30 38.45 -10.71
CA ASN A 233 16.37 39.00 -11.55
C ASN A 233 17.73 38.98 -10.82
N VAL A 234 17.76 39.37 -9.54
CA VAL A 234 18.99 39.33 -8.73
C VAL A 234 19.50 37.89 -8.56
N VAL A 235 18.62 36.91 -8.33
CA VAL A 235 19.03 35.50 -8.21
C VAL A 235 19.55 34.98 -9.55
N THR A 236 18.88 35.32 -10.65
CA THR A 236 19.31 34.97 -12.01
C THR A 236 20.70 35.54 -12.31
N ASP A 237 20.92 36.83 -12.03
CA ASP A 237 22.23 37.48 -12.19
C ASP A 237 23.31 36.81 -11.32
N MET A 238 22.99 36.46 -10.06
CA MET A 238 23.92 35.76 -9.18
C MET A 238 24.30 34.36 -9.69
N VAL A 239 23.35 33.64 -10.29
CA VAL A 239 23.61 32.31 -10.88
C VAL A 239 24.49 32.45 -12.14
N ILE A 240 24.24 33.46 -12.96
CA ILE A 240 25.07 33.76 -14.15
C ILE A 240 26.49 34.15 -13.71
N ASP A 241 26.63 35.05 -12.73
CA ASP A 241 27.92 35.46 -12.18
C ASP A 241 28.68 34.26 -11.58
N GLN A 242 27.98 33.36 -10.88
CA GLN A 242 28.58 32.13 -10.36
C GLN A 242 29.05 31.23 -11.50
N LYS A 243 28.22 31.02 -12.53
CA LYS A 243 28.56 30.21 -13.71
C LYS A 243 29.79 30.77 -14.42
N ASP A 244 29.83 32.08 -14.64
CA ASP A 244 30.95 32.75 -15.31
C ASP A 244 32.22 32.67 -14.47
N GLY A 245 32.10 32.81 -13.14
CA GLY A 245 33.22 32.61 -12.20
C GLY A 245 33.74 31.17 -12.18
N GLU A 246 32.85 30.17 -12.21
CA GLU A 246 33.21 28.76 -12.30
C GLU A 246 33.86 28.44 -13.65
N LEU A 247 33.38 29.02 -14.75
CA LEU A 247 33.96 28.87 -16.09
C LEU A 247 35.34 29.50 -16.18
N GLU A 248 35.55 30.71 -15.65
CA GLU A 248 36.86 31.36 -15.59
C GLU A 248 37.83 30.51 -14.75
N TYR A 249 37.36 30.02 -13.60
CA TYR A 249 38.13 29.12 -12.75
C TYR A 249 38.51 27.83 -13.48
N TYR A 250 37.58 27.21 -14.20
CA TYR A 250 37.82 26.03 -15.03
C TYR A 250 38.86 26.31 -16.12
N GLN A 251 38.67 27.35 -16.94
CA GLN A 251 39.60 27.69 -18.02
C GLN A 251 41.03 27.92 -17.52
N LYS A 252 41.16 28.56 -16.34
CA LYS A 252 42.44 28.83 -15.72
C LYS A 252 43.11 27.57 -15.17
N HIS A 253 42.34 26.62 -14.65
CA HIS A 253 42.88 25.47 -13.92
C HIS A 253 42.66 24.11 -14.61
N LYS A 254 42.12 24.07 -15.83
CA LYS A 254 41.82 22.81 -16.54
C LYS A 254 43.02 21.90 -16.74
N ASN A 255 44.21 22.48 -16.89
CA ASN A 255 45.47 21.74 -17.04
C ASN A 255 46.15 21.41 -15.69
N SER A 256 45.54 21.77 -14.57
CA SER A 256 46.10 21.53 -13.23
C SER A 256 45.89 20.08 -12.82
N GLN A 257 46.99 19.37 -12.58
CA GLN A 257 46.99 17.96 -12.20
C GLN A 257 46.20 17.66 -10.90
N SER A 258 45.98 18.67 -10.06
CA SER A 258 45.18 18.59 -8.83
C SER A 258 43.66 18.62 -9.04
N LEU A 259 43.18 19.02 -10.22
CA LEU A 259 41.75 19.05 -10.58
C LEU A 259 41.35 17.92 -11.52
N ILE A 260 42.31 17.11 -11.97
CA ILE A 260 42.06 15.92 -12.77
C ILE A 260 41.83 14.76 -11.80
N ALA A 261 40.58 14.31 -11.69
CA ALA A 261 40.27 13.12 -10.92
C ALA A 261 40.88 11.89 -11.58
N GLN A 262 41.47 11.00 -10.76
CA GLN A 262 41.88 9.71 -11.27
C GLN A 262 40.64 8.87 -11.58
N PRO A 263 40.57 8.21 -12.74
CA PRO A 263 39.46 7.32 -13.06
C PRO A 263 39.38 6.21 -12.01
N GLN A 264 38.31 6.22 -11.23
CA GLN A 264 38.05 5.18 -10.24
C GLN A 264 37.21 4.08 -10.86
N MET A 265 37.69 2.85 -10.71
CA MET A 265 36.98 1.65 -11.14
C MET A 265 35.69 1.45 -10.33
N PRO A 266 34.55 1.12 -10.97
CA PRO A 266 33.36 0.69 -10.24
C PRO A 266 33.71 -0.46 -9.31
N LEU A 267 33.29 -0.33 -8.05
CA LEU A 267 33.48 -1.38 -7.05
C LEU A 267 32.76 -2.66 -7.51
N GLU A 268 33.40 -3.80 -7.29
CA GLU A 268 32.77 -5.09 -7.61
C GLU A 268 31.54 -5.32 -6.73
N VAL A 269 30.56 -6.02 -7.32
CA VAL A 269 29.34 -6.43 -6.63
C VAL A 269 29.69 -7.33 -5.44
N GLN A 270 29.44 -6.84 -4.23
CA GLN A 270 29.59 -7.60 -3.00
C GLN A 270 28.25 -8.20 -2.57
N ASP A 271 28.27 -9.48 -2.22
CA ASP A 271 27.13 -10.16 -1.64
C ASP A 271 26.96 -9.75 -0.16
N PRO A 272 25.73 -9.76 0.38
CA PRO A 272 25.50 -9.46 1.78
C PRO A 272 26.25 -10.45 2.68
N VAL A 273 26.98 -9.92 3.64
CA VAL A 273 27.87 -10.64 4.58
C VAL A 273 27.13 -11.06 5.85
N SER A 274 26.02 -10.39 6.17
CA SER A 274 25.27 -10.57 7.39
C SER A 274 23.78 -10.77 7.09
N PRO A 275 23.07 -11.63 7.85
CA PRO A 275 21.62 -11.70 7.77
C PRO A 275 21.06 -10.30 8.07
N PHE A 276 20.08 -9.86 7.28
CA PHE A 276 19.41 -8.56 7.43
C PHE A 276 20.18 -7.33 6.90
N GLN A 277 21.32 -7.50 6.22
CA GLN A 277 22.11 -6.39 5.69
C GLN A 277 21.36 -5.48 4.72
N ILE A 278 20.60 -6.05 3.78
CA ILE A 278 19.87 -5.25 2.78
C ILE A 278 18.74 -4.48 3.46
N CYS A 279 18.07 -5.10 4.44
CA CYS A 279 17.06 -4.45 5.26
C CYS A 279 17.65 -3.26 6.05
N ARG A 280 18.83 -3.43 6.66
CA ARG A 280 19.52 -2.33 7.36
C ARG A 280 19.89 -1.18 6.44
N MET A 281 20.35 -1.49 5.23
CA MET A 281 20.69 -0.46 4.25
C MET A 281 19.45 0.35 3.87
N LEU A 282 18.31 -0.30 3.63
CA LEU A 282 17.05 0.37 3.34
C LEU A 282 16.57 1.21 4.54
N LEU A 283 16.63 0.67 5.76
CA LEU A 283 16.31 1.41 6.99
C LEU A 283 17.16 2.68 7.14
N ASN A 284 18.46 2.60 6.82
CA ASN A 284 19.37 3.73 6.85
C ASN A 284 19.02 4.78 5.77
N GLN A 285 18.77 4.34 4.54
CA GLN A 285 18.37 5.22 3.43
C GLN A 285 17.06 5.96 3.71
N MET A 286 16.11 5.31 4.39
CA MET A 286 14.87 5.96 4.84
C MET A 286 15.06 6.88 6.05
N GLY A 287 16.27 6.97 6.61
CA GLY A 287 16.58 7.76 7.80
C GLY A 287 15.95 7.23 9.09
N LEU A 288 15.44 5.99 9.11
CA LEU A 288 14.76 5.40 10.28
C LEU A 288 15.73 5.03 11.40
N LEU A 289 17.03 4.91 11.09
CA LEU A 289 18.10 4.68 12.06
C LEU A 289 18.64 5.97 12.69
N ALA A 290 18.15 7.14 12.27
CA ALA A 290 18.58 8.42 12.84
C ALA A 290 18.08 8.56 14.30
N TRP A 291 18.91 9.13 15.17
CA TRP A 291 18.58 9.38 16.57
C TRP A 291 17.25 10.12 16.74
N GLU A 292 16.98 11.10 15.87
CA GLU A 292 15.76 11.91 15.88
C GLU A 292 14.48 11.07 15.69
N LYS A 293 14.56 9.96 14.95
CA LYS A 293 13.41 9.09 14.67
C LYS A 293 13.11 8.11 15.81
N ARG A 294 14.01 7.96 16.79
CA ARG A 294 13.86 7.02 17.92
C ARG A 294 12.61 7.29 18.76
N CYS A 295 12.08 8.52 18.78
CA CYS A 295 10.83 8.84 19.49
C CYS A 295 9.56 8.29 18.81
N SER A 296 9.69 7.85 17.56
CA SER A 296 8.61 7.42 16.69
C SER A 296 8.80 6.02 16.10
N PHE A 297 9.96 5.39 16.30
CA PHE A 297 10.33 4.12 15.71
C PHE A 297 10.90 3.19 16.78
N ASP A 298 10.17 2.14 17.11
CA ASP A 298 10.51 1.18 18.16
C ASP A 298 10.60 -0.25 17.60
N LEU A 299 11.47 -1.06 18.20
CA LEU A 299 11.58 -2.50 17.93
C LEU A 299 10.51 -3.27 18.73
N LEU A 300 9.98 -4.36 18.17
CA LEU A 300 9.09 -5.26 18.90
C LEU A 300 9.81 -6.51 19.39
N LYS A 301 9.55 -6.88 20.63
CA LYS A 301 10.04 -8.12 21.24
C LYS A 301 9.32 -9.33 20.64
N LYS A 302 10.09 -10.18 19.96
CA LYS A 302 9.59 -11.45 19.41
C LYS A 302 9.15 -12.37 20.56
N SER A 303 7.89 -12.79 20.56
CA SER A 303 7.33 -13.79 21.47
C SER A 303 6.19 -14.55 20.80
N ASP A 304 5.86 -15.77 21.26
CA ASP A 304 4.69 -16.50 20.75
C ASP A 304 3.38 -15.75 21.01
N SER A 305 3.34 -14.90 22.05
CA SER A 305 2.21 -14.02 22.32
C SER A 305 2.07 -12.94 21.25
N MET A 306 3.18 -12.35 20.82
CA MET A 306 3.22 -11.38 19.72
C MET A 306 2.76 -12.04 18.42
N LEU A 307 3.25 -13.25 18.10
CA LEU A 307 2.84 -14.00 16.93
C LEU A 307 1.32 -14.23 16.89
N ARG A 308 0.70 -14.62 18.02
CA ARG A 308 -0.77 -14.76 18.09
C ARG A 308 -1.51 -13.44 17.85
N GLN A 309 -1.01 -12.33 18.40
CA GLN A 309 -1.60 -11.01 18.19
C GLN A 309 -1.43 -10.52 16.74
N LEU A 310 -0.29 -10.83 16.11
CA LEU A 310 -0.05 -10.56 14.70
C LEU A 310 -1.03 -11.31 13.81
N LYS A 311 -1.23 -12.62 14.05
CA LYS A 311 -2.24 -13.43 13.34
C LYS A 311 -3.65 -12.89 13.54
N TYR A 312 -3.98 -12.46 14.76
CA TYR A 312 -5.27 -11.83 15.05
C TYR A 312 -5.46 -10.55 14.22
N LEU A 313 -4.46 -9.67 14.20
CA LEU A 313 -4.48 -8.42 13.43
C LEU A 313 -4.59 -8.70 11.93
N ASP A 314 -3.86 -9.66 11.38
CA ASP A 314 -3.93 -9.99 9.95
C ASP A 314 -5.28 -10.59 9.52
N ASN A 315 -6.01 -11.23 10.44
CA ASN A 315 -7.33 -11.81 10.18
C ASN A 315 -8.49 -10.83 10.36
N GLN A 316 -8.25 -9.65 10.94
CA GLN A 316 -9.27 -8.62 11.08
C GLN A 316 -9.72 -8.09 9.71
N LYS A 317 -11.02 -7.76 9.61
CA LYS A 317 -11.57 -7.19 8.38
C LYS A 317 -11.04 -5.78 8.18
N CYS A 318 -10.70 -5.48 6.93
CA CYS A 318 -10.14 -4.19 6.51
C CYS A 318 -11.17 -3.32 5.77
N ARG A 319 -12.38 -3.85 5.59
CA ARG A 319 -13.52 -3.22 4.91
C ARG A 319 -14.79 -3.50 5.69
N GLU A 320 -15.77 -2.64 5.51
CA GLU A 320 -17.13 -2.93 5.96
C GLU A 320 -17.72 -4.04 5.09
N THR A 321 -18.22 -5.12 5.67
CA THR A 321 -18.75 -6.26 4.90
C THR A 321 -20.27 -6.31 5.02
N HIS A 322 -21.03 -6.59 3.98
CA HIS A 322 -22.49 -6.70 4.04
C HIS A 322 -22.97 -7.97 3.34
N LYS A 323 -24.03 -8.57 3.88
CA LYS A 323 -24.70 -9.75 3.31
C LYS A 323 -26.20 -9.46 3.22
N PHE A 324 -26.80 -9.85 2.10
CA PHE A 324 -28.19 -9.56 1.80
C PHE A 324 -28.89 -10.77 1.21
N ALA A 325 -30.08 -11.08 1.70
CA ALA A 325 -30.92 -12.11 1.11
C ALA A 325 -31.60 -11.56 -0.16
N VAL A 326 -31.58 -12.31 -1.26
CA VAL A 326 -32.34 -12.00 -2.48
C VAL A 326 -33.28 -13.17 -2.77
N ILE A 327 -34.58 -12.88 -2.81
CA ILE A 327 -35.63 -13.90 -2.88
C ILE A 327 -36.54 -13.61 -4.07
N TYR A 328 -36.76 -14.62 -4.91
CA TYR A 328 -37.66 -14.55 -6.05
C TYR A 328 -39.01 -15.19 -5.73
N VAL A 329 -40.10 -14.44 -5.93
CA VAL A 329 -41.49 -14.90 -5.75
C VAL A 329 -42.19 -14.82 -7.11
N ALA A 330 -42.49 -15.99 -7.67
CA ALA A 330 -43.19 -16.11 -8.95
C ALA A 330 -44.69 -15.82 -8.81
N GLU A 331 -45.36 -15.67 -9.96
CA GLU A 331 -46.81 -15.54 -10.01
C GLU A 331 -47.50 -16.74 -9.34
N GLY A 332 -48.52 -16.47 -8.52
CA GLY A 332 -49.28 -17.50 -7.82
C GLY A 332 -48.61 -18.13 -6.58
N GLN A 333 -47.32 -17.87 -6.30
CA GLN A 333 -46.65 -18.43 -5.13
C GLN A 333 -47.04 -17.71 -3.84
N GLU A 334 -47.61 -18.44 -2.88
CA GLU A 334 -47.97 -17.94 -1.55
C GLU A 334 -47.36 -18.73 -0.39
N ASP A 335 -46.70 -19.86 -0.68
CA ASP A 335 -46.09 -20.75 0.31
C ASP A 335 -44.56 -20.69 0.30
N LYS A 336 -43.97 -20.85 1.49
CA LYS A 336 -42.51 -20.79 1.68
C LYS A 336 -41.75 -21.80 0.82
N ASN A 337 -42.25 -23.03 0.73
CA ASN A 337 -41.52 -24.12 0.09
C ASN A 337 -41.49 -23.96 -1.43
N SER A 338 -42.56 -23.49 -2.07
CA SER A 338 -42.57 -23.19 -3.50
C SER A 338 -41.58 -22.06 -3.85
N ILE A 339 -41.58 -20.99 -3.05
CA ILE A 339 -40.67 -19.84 -3.24
C ILE A 339 -39.20 -20.29 -3.11
N LEU A 340 -38.87 -21.08 -2.09
CA LEU A 340 -37.49 -21.53 -1.86
C LEU A 340 -37.04 -22.63 -2.83
N ASN A 341 -37.95 -23.31 -3.53
CA ASN A 341 -37.60 -24.30 -4.56
C ASN A 341 -37.36 -23.69 -5.94
N ASN A 342 -37.54 -22.37 -6.11
CA ASN A 342 -37.20 -21.70 -7.36
C ASN A 342 -35.70 -21.84 -7.66
N THR A 343 -35.38 -22.36 -8.85
CA THR A 343 -34.01 -22.50 -9.39
C THR A 343 -33.64 -21.41 -10.39
N GLY A 344 -34.60 -20.60 -10.81
CA GLY A 344 -34.41 -19.47 -11.71
C GLY A 344 -35.58 -18.49 -11.58
N GLY A 345 -35.42 -17.31 -12.15
CA GLY A 345 -36.49 -16.31 -12.21
C GLY A 345 -36.74 -15.80 -13.63
N SER A 346 -37.49 -14.72 -13.74
CA SER A 346 -37.73 -14.07 -15.02
C SER A 346 -36.49 -13.38 -15.58
N LYS A 347 -36.55 -13.01 -16.87
CA LYS A 347 -35.49 -12.20 -17.50
C LYS A 347 -35.24 -10.88 -16.77
N ALA A 348 -36.30 -10.20 -16.32
CA ALA A 348 -36.17 -8.93 -15.62
C ALA A 348 -35.51 -9.09 -14.24
N TYR A 349 -35.76 -10.21 -13.56
CA TYR A 349 -35.10 -10.58 -12.32
C TYR A 349 -33.60 -10.85 -12.51
N GLU A 350 -33.23 -11.62 -13.54
CA GLU A 350 -31.83 -11.90 -13.87
C GLU A 350 -31.08 -10.62 -14.32
N ASP A 351 -31.74 -9.76 -15.10
CA ASP A 351 -31.23 -8.44 -15.46
C ASP A 351 -31.00 -7.56 -14.20
N PHE A 352 -31.86 -7.66 -13.19
CA PHE A 352 -31.68 -6.96 -11.92
C PHE A 352 -30.51 -7.52 -11.11
N ILE A 353 -30.37 -8.84 -11.00
CA ILE A 353 -29.25 -9.49 -10.30
C ILE A 353 -27.92 -9.07 -10.91
N SER A 354 -27.79 -9.11 -12.23
CA SER A 354 -26.57 -8.70 -12.92
C SER A 354 -26.20 -7.22 -12.68
N GLY A 355 -27.17 -6.37 -12.33
CA GLY A 355 -26.92 -4.98 -11.93
C GLY A 355 -26.53 -4.80 -10.45
N LEU A 356 -26.77 -5.79 -9.59
CA LEU A 356 -26.43 -5.72 -8.16
C LEU A 356 -24.92 -5.86 -7.92
N GLY A 357 -24.23 -6.65 -8.72
CA GLY A 357 -22.80 -6.90 -8.60
C GLY A 357 -22.27 -7.80 -9.70
N TRP A 358 -20.97 -8.08 -9.65
CA TRP A 358 -20.31 -9.04 -10.52
C TRP A 358 -20.63 -10.46 -10.08
N GLU A 359 -20.95 -11.34 -11.03
CA GLU A 359 -21.08 -12.77 -10.74
C GLU A 359 -19.69 -13.34 -10.44
N ILE A 360 -19.51 -13.90 -9.24
CA ILE A 360 -18.26 -14.52 -8.80
C ILE A 360 -18.45 -16.02 -8.65
N ASP A 361 -17.37 -16.78 -8.90
CA ASP A 361 -17.27 -18.20 -8.55
C ASP A 361 -16.85 -18.36 -7.09
N LEU A 362 -17.67 -19.06 -6.29
CA LEU A 362 -17.44 -19.22 -4.85
C LEU A 362 -16.21 -20.06 -4.54
N GLU A 363 -15.82 -20.98 -5.42
CA GLU A 363 -14.65 -21.85 -5.23
C GLU A 363 -13.34 -21.04 -5.24
N THR A 364 -13.24 -20.09 -6.18
CA THR A 364 -12.01 -19.31 -6.42
C THR A 364 -12.01 -17.92 -5.77
N HIS A 365 -13.17 -17.43 -5.31
CA HIS A 365 -13.29 -16.08 -4.74
C HIS A 365 -12.49 -15.91 -3.44
N GLN A 366 -11.73 -14.83 -3.36
CA GLN A 366 -10.85 -14.52 -2.20
C GLN A 366 -11.34 -13.35 -1.33
N GLY A 367 -12.52 -12.79 -1.63
CA GLY A 367 -13.12 -11.69 -0.87
C GLY A 367 -14.09 -12.17 0.21
N PHE A 368 -14.96 -11.28 0.67
CA PHE A 368 -15.96 -11.59 1.68
C PHE A 368 -17.05 -12.55 1.17
N LEU A 369 -17.14 -13.75 1.77
CA LEU A 369 -18.08 -14.81 1.40
C LEU A 369 -19.44 -14.78 2.13
N GLY A 370 -19.67 -13.91 3.11
CA GLY A 370 -21.00 -13.83 3.76
C GLY A 370 -21.46 -15.06 4.54
N GLY A 371 -20.59 -16.06 4.72
CA GLY A 371 -20.94 -17.36 5.28
C GLY A 371 -21.29 -18.42 4.23
N LEU A 372 -21.26 -18.09 2.93
CA LEU A 372 -21.31 -19.07 1.86
C LEU A 372 -20.04 -19.93 1.87
N HIS A 373 -20.18 -21.19 1.46
CA HIS A 373 -19.11 -22.17 1.48
C HIS A 373 -18.48 -22.34 0.09
N GLN A 374 -17.16 -22.49 0.04
CA GLN A 374 -16.40 -22.70 -1.21
C GLN A 374 -16.50 -24.15 -1.74
N ASN A 375 -17.16 -25.05 -1.02
CA ASN A 375 -17.30 -26.47 -1.33
C ASN A 375 -18.57 -26.80 -2.13
N LYS A 376 -19.17 -25.83 -2.83
CA LYS A 376 -20.40 -25.95 -3.64
C LYS A 376 -21.68 -26.29 -2.86
N SER A 377 -21.63 -26.45 -1.54
CA SER A 377 -22.82 -26.75 -0.73
C SER A 377 -23.84 -25.59 -0.71
N THR A 378 -23.40 -24.37 -0.99
CA THR A 378 -24.23 -23.16 -1.02
C THR A 378 -24.45 -22.60 -2.43
N GLY A 379 -24.12 -23.38 -3.46
CA GLY A 379 -24.16 -22.97 -4.86
C GLY A 379 -22.75 -22.78 -5.44
N ASP A 380 -22.69 -22.59 -6.76
CA ASP A 380 -21.42 -22.38 -7.47
C ASP A 380 -21.06 -20.88 -7.57
N THR A 381 -22.07 -20.01 -7.71
CA THR A 381 -21.85 -18.58 -7.92
C THR A 381 -22.71 -17.72 -7.00
N ALA A 382 -22.27 -16.48 -6.79
CA ALA A 382 -23.05 -15.44 -6.13
C ALA A 382 -22.75 -14.07 -6.74
N PRO A 383 -23.71 -13.12 -6.75
CA PRO A 383 -23.41 -11.73 -7.05
C PRO A 383 -22.62 -11.09 -5.91
N TYR A 384 -21.59 -10.34 -6.28
CA TYR A 384 -20.70 -9.66 -5.34
C TYR A 384 -20.37 -8.25 -5.82
N PHE A 385 -20.39 -7.30 -4.91
CA PHE A 385 -20.02 -5.91 -5.19
C PHE A 385 -19.01 -5.44 -4.15
N ALA A 386 -18.00 -4.70 -4.59
CA ALA A 386 -16.97 -4.19 -3.71
C ALA A 386 -16.48 -2.83 -4.15
N THR A 387 -16.11 -2.04 -3.14
CA THR A 387 -15.37 -0.79 -3.27
C THR A 387 -14.11 -0.89 -2.42
N SER A 388 -13.36 0.22 -2.39
CA SER A 388 -12.21 0.36 -1.52
C SER A 388 -12.57 0.33 -0.02
N LEU A 389 -13.82 0.65 0.35
CA LEU A 389 -14.28 0.80 1.72
C LEU A 389 -15.21 -0.32 2.21
N TYR A 390 -15.95 -0.97 1.31
CA TYR A 390 -16.93 -1.98 1.68
C TYR A 390 -17.10 -3.09 0.64
N GLU A 391 -17.59 -4.24 1.10
CA GLU A 391 -17.92 -5.42 0.32
C GLU A 391 -19.37 -5.81 0.57
N CYS A 392 -20.04 -6.33 -0.45
CA CYS A 392 -21.41 -6.80 -0.39
C CYS A 392 -21.52 -8.12 -1.14
N ILE A 393 -22.08 -9.14 -0.50
CA ILE A 393 -22.42 -10.40 -1.15
C ILE A 393 -23.92 -10.65 -1.03
N TYR A 394 -24.51 -11.20 -2.09
CA TYR A 394 -25.93 -11.46 -2.18
C TYR A 394 -26.20 -12.96 -2.08
N HIS A 395 -26.94 -13.35 -1.05
CA HIS A 395 -27.47 -14.70 -0.90
C HIS A 395 -28.70 -14.82 -1.80
N VAL A 396 -28.50 -15.24 -3.05
CA VAL A 396 -29.58 -15.35 -4.04
C VAL A 396 -30.24 -16.72 -3.93
N SER A 397 -31.54 -16.73 -3.60
CA SER A 397 -32.28 -17.98 -3.39
C SER A 397 -32.24 -18.90 -4.62
N THR A 398 -32.23 -18.36 -5.83
CA THR A 398 -32.19 -19.12 -7.09
C THR A 398 -30.80 -19.65 -7.46
N ARG A 399 -29.72 -19.14 -6.86
CA ARG A 399 -28.35 -19.65 -7.04
C ARG A 399 -27.96 -20.73 -6.04
N MET A 400 -28.72 -20.87 -4.96
CA MET A 400 -28.52 -21.92 -3.96
C MET A 400 -29.17 -23.26 -4.38
N PRO A 401 -28.59 -24.41 -3.99
CA PRO A 401 -29.13 -25.73 -4.31
C PRO A 401 -30.59 -25.91 -3.86
N SER A 402 -31.38 -26.63 -4.65
CA SER A 402 -32.82 -26.86 -4.43
C SER A 402 -33.17 -28.35 -4.59
N GLY A 403 -34.36 -28.76 -4.13
CA GLY A 403 -34.91 -30.10 -4.42
C GLY A 403 -34.74 -31.16 -3.33
N SER A 404 -34.05 -30.85 -2.22
CA SER A 404 -34.04 -31.67 -1.01
C SER A 404 -34.39 -30.82 0.22
N ASP A 405 -34.88 -31.47 1.28
CA ASP A 405 -35.22 -30.78 2.53
C ASP A 405 -33.96 -30.16 3.18
N GLU A 406 -32.80 -30.81 3.07
CA GLU A 406 -31.51 -30.29 3.52
C GLU A 406 -31.09 -29.04 2.74
N ALA A 407 -31.34 -29.02 1.43
CA ALA A 407 -31.05 -27.88 0.58
C ALA A 407 -31.93 -26.67 0.97
N ILE A 408 -33.23 -26.89 1.20
CA ILE A 408 -34.16 -25.86 1.68
C ILE A 408 -33.74 -25.36 3.07
N HIS A 409 -33.35 -26.27 3.97
CA HIS A 409 -32.84 -25.89 5.30
C HIS A 409 -31.59 -25.01 5.19
N THR A 410 -30.68 -25.33 4.27
CA THR A 410 -29.48 -24.53 3.98
C THR A 410 -29.86 -23.15 3.46
N LYS A 411 -30.80 -23.03 2.52
CA LYS A 411 -31.31 -21.73 2.06
C LYS A 411 -31.85 -20.89 3.21
N ILE A 412 -32.68 -21.48 4.07
CA ILE A 412 -33.26 -20.80 5.24
C ILE A 412 -32.15 -20.35 6.20
N LYS A 413 -31.12 -21.17 6.42
CA LYS A 413 -30.00 -20.82 7.28
C LYS A 413 -29.22 -19.60 6.79
N HIS A 414 -29.02 -19.45 5.48
CA HIS A 414 -28.33 -18.28 4.94
C HIS A 414 -29.27 -17.07 4.80
N LEU A 415 -30.39 -17.23 4.09
CA LEU A 415 -31.35 -16.14 3.84
C LEU A 415 -32.00 -15.63 5.13
N GLY A 416 -32.35 -16.54 6.05
CA GLY A 416 -33.08 -16.22 7.27
C GLY A 416 -32.24 -15.52 8.33
N ASN A 417 -30.90 -15.56 8.22
CA ASN A 417 -29.97 -14.90 9.14
C ASN A 417 -29.46 -13.55 8.61
N ASP A 418 -30.00 -13.05 7.50
CA ASP A 418 -29.65 -11.75 6.96
C ASP A 418 -30.60 -10.67 7.48
N GLU A 419 -30.04 -9.51 7.81
CA GLU A 419 -30.82 -8.43 8.41
C GLU A 419 -31.71 -7.70 7.39
N VAL A 420 -31.29 -7.72 6.12
CA VAL A 420 -31.98 -7.05 5.03
C VAL A 420 -32.30 -8.07 3.93
N HIS A 421 -33.58 -8.15 3.59
CA HIS A 421 -34.09 -9.00 2.53
C HIS A 421 -34.52 -8.16 1.33
N ILE A 422 -34.08 -8.53 0.14
CA ILE A 422 -34.53 -8.00 -1.14
C ILE A 422 -35.45 -9.06 -1.75
N VAL A 423 -36.71 -8.70 -1.99
CA VAL A 423 -37.70 -9.62 -2.54
C VAL A 423 -38.12 -9.12 -3.91
N TRP A 424 -37.87 -9.92 -4.94
CA TRP A 424 -38.45 -9.71 -6.25
C TRP A 424 -39.78 -10.43 -6.32
N SER A 425 -40.88 -9.71 -6.56
CA SER A 425 -42.22 -10.30 -6.57
C SER A 425 -42.95 -10.01 -7.87
N GLU A 426 -43.23 -11.07 -8.62
CA GLU A 426 -44.11 -11.06 -9.80
C GLU A 426 -45.53 -11.50 -9.45
N HIS A 427 -45.78 -11.68 -8.15
CA HIS A 427 -47.10 -12.00 -7.64
C HIS A 427 -48.01 -10.77 -7.67
N PHE A 428 -49.30 -10.99 -7.91
CA PHE A 428 -50.29 -9.92 -8.06
C PHE A 428 -50.70 -9.26 -6.73
N ARG A 429 -50.30 -9.84 -5.59
CA ARG A 429 -50.56 -9.28 -4.25
C ARG A 429 -49.29 -8.75 -3.61
N ASP A 430 -49.47 -7.82 -2.68
CA ASP A 430 -48.39 -7.32 -1.84
C ASP A 430 -47.78 -8.45 -1.00
N TYR A 431 -46.46 -8.41 -0.85
CA TYR A 431 -45.67 -9.40 -0.16
C TYR A 431 -45.89 -9.24 1.34
N ARG A 432 -46.07 -10.35 2.03
CA ARG A 432 -46.33 -10.37 3.47
C ARG A 432 -45.09 -10.91 4.18
N ARG A 433 -44.64 -10.19 5.21
CA ARG A 433 -43.51 -10.59 6.07
C ARG A 433 -43.63 -12.01 6.63
N GLY A 434 -44.85 -12.51 6.83
CA GLY A 434 -45.10 -13.86 7.36
C GLY A 434 -44.85 -15.02 6.38
N ILE A 435 -44.62 -14.76 5.08
CA ILE A 435 -44.42 -15.84 4.08
C ILE A 435 -43.12 -16.59 4.35
N ILE A 436 -42.03 -15.86 4.60
CA ILE A 436 -40.75 -16.42 5.04
C ILE A 436 -40.48 -15.89 6.45
N PRO A 437 -40.89 -16.62 7.50
CA PRO A 437 -40.70 -16.17 8.87
C PRO A 437 -39.21 -16.13 9.21
N THR A 438 -38.74 -14.97 9.64
CA THR A 438 -37.39 -14.73 10.16
C THR A 438 -37.44 -13.70 11.28
N GLU A 439 -36.65 -13.94 12.34
CA GLU A 439 -36.42 -12.97 13.40
C GLU A 439 -35.47 -11.85 12.96
N PHE A 440 -34.55 -12.16 12.04
CA PHE A 440 -33.46 -11.28 11.59
C PHE A 440 -33.86 -10.36 10.44
N GLY A 441 -34.85 -10.70 9.61
CA GLY A 441 -35.30 -9.89 8.45
C GLY A 441 -35.91 -8.55 8.84
N ASP A 442 -35.12 -7.68 9.43
CA ASP A 442 -35.44 -6.40 10.05
C ASP A 442 -35.98 -5.41 9.02
N VAL A 443 -35.40 -5.44 7.81
CA VAL A 443 -35.81 -4.65 6.64
C VAL A 443 -36.08 -5.57 5.46
N ILE A 444 -37.20 -5.36 4.77
CA ILE A 444 -37.57 -6.05 3.53
C ILE A 444 -37.84 -5.00 2.45
N ILE A 445 -37.05 -5.04 1.38
CA ILE A 445 -37.21 -4.21 0.18
C ILE A 445 -37.86 -5.08 -0.89
N VAL A 446 -39.14 -4.85 -1.19
CA VAL A 446 -39.89 -5.62 -2.18
C VAL A 446 -39.96 -4.83 -3.48
N ILE A 447 -39.66 -5.50 -4.59
CA ILE A 447 -39.60 -4.94 -5.94
C ILE A 447 -40.72 -5.58 -6.77
N TYR A 448 -41.60 -4.74 -7.31
CA TYR A 448 -42.68 -5.15 -8.20
C TYR A 448 -42.43 -4.61 -9.61
N PRO A 449 -42.20 -5.47 -10.62
CA PRO A 449 -42.18 -5.03 -12.01
C PRO A 449 -43.56 -4.55 -12.45
N LEU A 450 -43.61 -3.40 -13.11
CA LEU A 450 -44.83 -2.83 -13.68
C LEU A 450 -44.86 -3.04 -15.21
N PRO A 451 -46.05 -3.09 -15.84
CA PRO A 451 -46.18 -3.32 -17.28
C PRO A 451 -45.50 -2.26 -18.16
N ASN A 452 -45.29 -1.05 -17.64
CA ASN A 452 -44.65 0.06 -18.35
C ASN A 452 -43.11 0.03 -18.28
N GLY A 453 -42.51 -1.02 -17.72
CA GLY A 453 -41.06 -1.16 -17.56
C GLY A 453 -40.46 -0.40 -16.36
N LEU A 454 -41.30 0.20 -15.52
CA LEU A 454 -40.91 0.77 -14.23
C LEU A 454 -41.07 -0.25 -13.10
N TYR A 455 -40.54 0.06 -11.93
CA TYR A 455 -40.59 -0.81 -10.76
C TYR A 455 -41.15 -0.07 -9.56
N ARG A 456 -42.18 -0.64 -8.91
CA ARG A 456 -42.72 -0.14 -7.64
C ARG A 456 -41.97 -0.79 -6.48
N ILE A 457 -41.50 0.02 -5.55
CA ILE A 457 -40.78 -0.42 -4.36
C ILE A 457 -41.69 -0.35 -3.14
N GLN A 458 -41.76 -1.44 -2.37
CA GLN A 458 -42.39 -1.46 -1.05
C GLN A 458 -41.31 -1.73 0.00
N ILE A 459 -41.27 -0.94 1.07
CA ILE A 459 -40.30 -1.13 2.16
C ILE A 459 -41.07 -1.49 3.42
N ILE A 460 -40.81 -2.70 3.92
CA ILE A 460 -41.37 -3.22 5.17
C ILE A 460 -40.23 -3.27 6.19
N ARG A 461 -40.32 -2.49 7.27
CA ARG A 461 -39.30 -2.43 8.32
C ARG A 461 -39.91 -2.59 9.71
N LYS A 462 -39.13 -3.08 10.67
CA LYS A 462 -39.52 -2.99 12.09
C LYS A 462 -39.62 -1.53 12.53
N ALA A 463 -40.47 -1.24 13.52
CA ALA A 463 -40.74 0.12 13.98
C ALA A 463 -39.49 0.86 14.51
N GLU A 464 -38.56 0.11 15.10
CA GLU A 464 -37.30 0.60 15.68
C GLU A 464 -36.29 1.12 14.65
N ILE A 465 -36.47 0.78 13.38
CA ILE A 465 -35.52 1.14 12.32
C ILE A 465 -35.97 2.47 11.72
N PRO A 466 -35.18 3.55 11.80
CA PRO A 466 -35.51 4.82 11.17
C PRO A 466 -35.53 4.74 9.64
N TYR A 467 -35.86 5.85 8.98
CA TYR A 467 -35.69 5.96 7.53
C TYR A 467 -34.21 5.84 7.14
N PHE A 468 -33.94 5.20 6.00
CA PHE A 468 -32.60 4.92 5.53
C PHE A 468 -32.51 5.03 4.02
N GLY A 469 -31.33 5.43 3.54
CA GLY A 469 -30.96 5.37 2.13
C GLY A 469 -31.84 6.21 1.19
N PRO A 470 -31.64 6.04 -0.13
CA PRO A 470 -32.31 6.86 -1.14
C PRO A 470 -33.71 6.36 -1.54
N LEU A 471 -34.11 5.15 -1.12
CA LEU A 471 -35.41 4.55 -1.45
C LEU A 471 -36.42 4.74 -0.31
N PHE A 472 -37.69 4.94 -0.66
CA PHE A 472 -38.79 5.03 0.28
C PHE A 472 -39.96 4.13 -0.15
N ASN A 473 -40.86 3.85 0.79
CA ASN A 473 -42.03 3.01 0.51
C ASN A 473 -42.96 3.67 -0.51
N GLY A 474 -43.30 2.97 -1.59
CA GLY A 474 -44.11 3.47 -2.69
C GLY A 474 -43.31 4.14 -3.82
N ALA A 475 -41.98 4.14 -3.76
CA ALA A 475 -41.15 4.71 -4.83
C ALA A 475 -41.37 3.97 -6.16
N ILE A 476 -41.32 4.72 -7.27
CA ILE A 476 -41.33 4.18 -8.63
C ILE A 476 -39.98 4.49 -9.26
N VAL A 477 -39.30 3.45 -9.76
CA VAL A 477 -37.89 3.52 -10.17
C VAL A 477 -37.72 2.99 -11.59
N ASP A 478 -36.87 3.63 -12.37
CA ASP A 478 -36.48 3.16 -13.70
C ASP A 478 -35.51 1.95 -13.62
N ARG A 479 -35.59 1.07 -14.63
CA ARG A 479 -34.76 -0.12 -14.75
C ARG A 479 -33.26 0.15 -14.58
N LYS A 480 -32.73 1.23 -15.16
CA LYS A 480 -31.27 1.48 -15.23
C LYS A 480 -30.66 1.79 -13.86
N ILE A 481 -31.41 2.47 -12.99
CA ILE A 481 -30.92 2.92 -11.68
C ILE A 481 -31.35 2.00 -10.54
N LEU A 482 -32.32 1.11 -10.78
CA LEU A 482 -32.91 0.23 -9.78
C LEU A 482 -31.87 -0.58 -8.98
N PRO A 483 -30.93 -1.33 -9.60
CA PRO A 483 -29.99 -2.14 -8.83
C PRO A 483 -29.08 -1.30 -7.94
N GLY A 484 -28.60 -0.16 -8.44
CA GLY A 484 -27.76 0.77 -7.67
C GLY A 484 -28.48 1.38 -6.49
N LEU A 485 -29.75 1.80 -6.66
CA LEU A 485 -30.56 2.36 -5.58
C LEU A 485 -30.92 1.31 -4.52
N VAL A 486 -31.27 0.09 -4.94
CA VAL A 486 -31.56 -1.01 -4.01
C VAL A 486 -30.31 -1.38 -3.20
N ARG A 487 -29.14 -1.49 -3.86
CA ARG A 487 -27.86 -1.71 -3.18
C ARG A 487 -27.56 -0.62 -2.16
N ALA A 488 -27.66 0.65 -2.54
CA ALA A 488 -27.42 1.77 -1.64
C ALA A 488 -28.41 1.79 -0.44
N ALA A 489 -29.68 1.50 -0.68
CA ALA A 489 -30.69 1.40 0.39
C ALA A 489 -30.41 0.23 1.33
N ALA A 490 -30.04 -0.94 0.81
CA ALA A 490 -29.73 -2.13 1.60
C ALA A 490 -28.47 -1.94 2.48
N ILE A 491 -27.42 -1.32 1.94
CA ILE A 491 -26.21 -0.97 2.71
C ILE A 491 -26.54 -0.02 3.85
N ASN A 492 -27.32 1.04 3.60
CA ASN A 492 -27.71 1.99 4.63
C ASN A 492 -28.61 1.36 5.70
N ALA A 493 -29.53 0.47 5.31
CA ALA A 493 -30.32 -0.31 6.26
C ALA A 493 -29.43 -1.18 7.17
N SER A 494 -28.46 -1.89 6.59
CA SER A 494 -27.49 -2.72 7.33
C SER A 494 -26.64 -1.89 8.30
N ARG A 495 -26.16 -0.72 7.87
CA ARG A 495 -25.42 0.23 8.72
C ARG A 495 -26.20 0.69 9.93
N ILE A 496 -27.45 1.10 9.73
CA ILE A 496 -28.31 1.53 10.84
C ILE A 496 -28.54 0.40 11.82
N LYS A 497 -28.80 -0.82 11.32
CA LYS A 497 -29.01 -1.98 12.18
C LYS A 497 -27.76 -2.30 13.02
N ARG A 498 -26.58 -2.21 12.42
CA ARG A 498 -25.29 -2.40 13.13
C ARG A 498 -25.04 -1.32 14.17
N ALA A 499 -25.32 -0.07 13.85
CA ALA A 499 -25.16 1.04 14.78
C ALA A 499 -26.06 0.92 16.02
N GLN A 500 -27.17 0.17 15.95
CA GLN A 500 -28.05 -0.12 17.08
C GLN A 500 -27.54 -1.26 17.99
N MET A 501 -26.51 -2.01 17.58
CA MET A 501 -25.94 -3.09 18.39
C MET A 501 -25.01 -2.51 19.46
N SER A 502 -25.24 -2.85 20.73
CA SER A 502 -24.58 -2.22 21.89
C SER A 502 -23.07 -2.40 22.00
N LEU A 503 -22.48 -3.32 21.24
CA LEU A 503 -21.03 -3.62 21.25
C LEU A 503 -20.42 -3.57 19.85
N TYR A 504 -21.15 -3.03 18.87
CA TYR A 504 -20.62 -2.92 17.52
C TYR A 504 -19.53 -1.85 17.47
N HIS A 505 -18.39 -2.25 16.93
CA HIS A 505 -17.28 -1.36 16.63
C HIS A 505 -17.04 -1.40 15.13
N SER A 506 -16.67 -0.27 14.56
CA SER A 506 -16.28 -0.24 13.16
C SER A 506 -14.99 -1.04 12.98
N PHE A 507 -14.76 -1.58 11.78
CA PHE A 507 -13.59 -2.42 11.51
C PHE A 507 -12.25 -1.73 11.87
N TYR A 508 -12.14 -0.43 11.63
CA TYR A 508 -10.95 0.36 11.95
C TYR A 508 -10.79 0.61 13.47
N GLU A 509 -11.87 0.60 14.25
CA GLU A 509 -11.82 0.72 15.71
C GLU A 509 -11.32 -0.58 16.34
N GLU A 510 -11.84 -1.73 15.88
CA GLU A 510 -11.35 -3.05 16.32
C GLU A 510 -9.86 -3.22 15.98
N ARG A 511 -9.45 -2.76 14.80
CA ARG A 511 -8.06 -2.81 14.36
C ARG A 511 -7.16 -1.88 15.17
N ALA A 512 -7.62 -0.66 15.46
CA ALA A 512 -6.90 0.27 16.35
C ALA A 512 -6.67 -0.32 17.75
N LYS A 513 -7.69 -0.94 18.35
CA LYS A 513 -7.55 -1.64 19.63
C LYS A 513 -6.54 -2.78 19.57
N GLY A 514 -6.49 -3.50 18.43
CA GLY A 514 -5.47 -4.50 18.15
C GLY A 514 -4.06 -3.91 18.19
N PHE A 515 -3.85 -2.76 17.54
CA PHE A 515 -2.58 -2.03 17.60
C PHE A 515 -2.23 -1.55 19.00
N ASP A 516 -3.16 -0.96 19.74
CA ASP A 516 -2.90 -0.48 21.10
C ASP A 516 -2.46 -1.64 22.01
N THR A 517 -3.13 -2.79 21.89
CA THR A 517 -2.79 -4.00 22.63
C THR A 517 -1.40 -4.50 22.26
N LEU A 518 -1.02 -4.44 20.98
CA LEU A 518 0.30 -4.85 20.50
C LEU A 518 1.40 -3.90 21.01
N VAL A 519 1.18 -2.60 20.88
CA VAL A 519 2.06 -1.51 21.35
C VAL A 519 2.30 -1.62 22.85
N GLN A 520 1.25 -1.83 23.63
CA GLN A 520 1.34 -1.90 25.08
C GLN A 520 2.12 -3.12 25.58
N ASN A 521 2.01 -4.26 24.87
CA ASN A 521 2.51 -5.54 25.37
C ASN A 521 3.88 -5.94 24.79
N HIS A 522 4.26 -5.47 23.60
CA HIS A 522 5.39 -6.01 22.85
C HIS A 522 6.45 -5.00 22.41
N ILE A 523 6.29 -3.70 22.69
CA ILE A 523 7.37 -2.73 22.44
C ILE A 523 8.56 -3.06 23.33
N ASP A 524 9.75 -3.14 22.71
CA ASP A 524 11.01 -3.29 23.40
C ASP A 524 11.56 -1.91 23.79
N MET A 525 11.59 -1.65 25.11
CA MET A 525 11.99 -0.36 25.66
C MET A 525 13.51 -0.31 25.81
N THR A 526 14.20 -0.04 24.70
CA THR A 526 15.67 -0.03 24.60
C THR A 526 16.25 1.38 24.50
N MET A 527 17.50 1.57 24.94
CA MET A 527 18.27 2.77 24.59
C MET A 527 18.62 2.76 23.09
N PHE A 528 19.12 3.87 22.55
CA PHE A 528 19.44 3.94 21.13
C PHE A 528 20.56 2.97 20.75
N GLU A 529 21.58 2.85 21.59
CA GLU A 529 22.72 1.95 21.38
C GLU A 529 22.26 0.50 21.29
N ASP A 530 21.40 0.08 22.22
CA ASP A 530 20.80 -1.26 22.25
C ASP A 530 19.88 -1.51 21.05
N PHE A 531 19.11 -0.49 20.66
CA PHE A 531 18.27 -0.53 19.46
C PHE A 531 19.13 -0.72 18.20
N SER A 532 20.15 0.13 18.01
CA SER A 532 21.06 0.05 16.86
C SER A 532 21.81 -1.28 16.82
N ALA A 533 22.27 -1.77 17.99
CA ALA A 533 22.91 -3.07 18.10
C ALA A 533 21.95 -4.21 17.70
N SER A 534 20.70 -4.15 18.16
CA SER A 534 19.67 -5.15 17.83
C SER A 534 19.29 -5.12 16.36
N VAL A 535 19.21 -3.94 15.73
CA VAL A 535 18.99 -3.83 14.28
C VAL A 535 20.19 -4.37 13.51
N PHE A 536 21.42 -4.09 13.97
CA PHE A 536 22.65 -4.59 13.36
C PHE A 536 22.79 -6.11 13.47
N ALA A 537 22.45 -6.67 14.62
CA ALA A 537 22.49 -8.10 14.92
C ALA A 537 21.13 -8.56 15.49
N PRO A 538 20.15 -8.89 14.62
CA PRO A 538 18.79 -9.30 15.00
C PRO A 538 18.69 -10.47 15.98
N VAL A 539 19.69 -11.35 15.95
CA VAL A 539 19.87 -12.42 16.91
C VAL A 539 21.32 -12.34 17.34
N LEU A 540 21.56 -11.96 18.60
CA LEU A 540 22.88 -12.08 19.20
C LEU A 540 23.22 -13.57 19.28
N PRO A 541 24.40 -14.02 18.82
CA PRO A 541 24.80 -15.41 18.98
C PRO A 541 24.78 -15.76 20.47
N ALA A 542 24.16 -16.89 20.82
CA ALA A 542 23.90 -17.33 22.20
C ALA A 542 25.16 -17.47 23.09
N ASN A 543 26.36 -17.35 22.51
CA ASN A 543 27.65 -17.44 23.19
C ASN A 543 28.36 -16.10 23.37
N SER A 544 27.68 -14.96 23.20
CA SER A 544 28.26 -13.64 23.49
C SER A 544 28.19 -13.28 24.98
N THR A 545 28.79 -14.09 25.83
CA THR A 545 29.45 -13.53 27.01
C THR A 545 30.50 -12.55 26.50
N ILE A 546 30.41 -11.28 26.90
CA ILE A 546 31.53 -10.34 26.80
C ILE A 546 32.67 -10.99 27.57
N CYS A 547 33.57 -11.65 26.84
CA CYS A 547 34.82 -12.11 27.36
C CYS A 547 35.78 -10.95 27.11
N ASP A 548 36.15 -10.23 28.18
CA ASP A 548 37.30 -9.33 28.15
C ASP A 548 38.53 -10.18 27.81
N GLN A 549 38.77 -10.39 26.52
CA GLN A 549 39.99 -11.01 26.02
C GLN A 549 41.02 -9.90 25.84
N THR A 550 41.61 -9.47 26.96
CA THR A 550 42.86 -8.70 26.96
C THR A 550 44.09 -9.56 26.62
N THR A 551 43.92 -10.76 26.09
CA THR A 551 45.03 -11.66 25.73
C THR A 551 44.60 -12.49 24.54
N ASP A 552 44.92 -12.02 23.34
CA ASP A 552 45.53 -12.80 22.24
C ASP A 552 45.44 -12.01 20.92
N LEU A 553 46.38 -11.07 20.74
CA LEU A 553 46.73 -10.54 19.42
C LEU A 553 47.86 -11.40 18.84
N PRO A 554 47.70 -11.98 17.63
CA PRO A 554 48.83 -12.51 16.89
C PRO A 554 49.77 -11.36 16.51
N GLN A 555 51.01 -11.43 16.96
CA GLN A 555 52.10 -10.55 16.52
C GLN A 555 52.41 -10.79 15.03
N SER A 556 51.67 -10.16 14.12
CA SER A 556 52.10 -9.89 12.74
C SER A 556 51.01 -9.18 11.92
N ALA A 557 50.75 -7.92 12.25
CA ALA A 557 50.27 -6.96 11.26
C ALA A 557 50.77 -5.57 11.71
N SER A 558 51.76 -5.08 10.99
CA SER A 558 52.42 -3.80 11.21
C SER A 558 51.42 -2.64 11.21
N SER A 559 51.30 -1.99 12.36
CA SER A 559 50.68 -0.69 12.54
C SER A 559 51.58 0.40 11.94
N SER A 560 51.28 0.86 10.73
CA SER A 560 51.92 2.06 10.17
C SER A 560 51.01 2.77 9.18
N SER A 561 49.81 3.18 9.60
CA SER A 561 48.96 4.07 8.77
C SER A 561 47.95 4.95 9.54
N LEU A 562 48.04 5.11 10.87
CA LEU A 562 47.04 5.88 11.65
C LEU A 562 47.60 6.94 12.60
N GLU A 563 48.92 7.22 12.59
CA GLU A 563 49.54 8.23 13.48
C GLU A 563 49.93 9.56 12.81
N GLN A 564 49.45 9.88 11.61
CA GLN A 564 49.83 11.15 10.92
C GLN A 564 48.72 12.16 10.65
N THR A 565 47.58 12.11 11.36
CA THR A 565 46.49 13.08 11.09
C THR A 565 45.84 13.72 12.32
N PHE A 566 46.55 13.83 13.45
CA PHE A 566 46.11 14.69 14.56
C PHE A 566 47.26 15.53 15.13
N THR A 567 47.66 16.56 14.38
CA THR A 567 48.33 17.74 14.95
C THR A 567 47.72 19.01 14.38
N SER A 568 46.63 19.46 15.00
CA SER A 568 46.14 20.85 14.93
C SER A 568 45.20 21.07 16.12
N PRO A 569 45.52 21.98 17.07
CA PRO A 569 44.64 22.31 18.18
C PRO A 569 43.78 23.51 17.78
N ASP A 570 42.48 23.29 17.65
CA ASP A 570 41.42 24.27 17.98
C ASP A 570 40.09 23.76 17.44
N GLN A 571 39.28 23.15 18.31
CA GLN A 571 37.82 23.28 18.27
C GLN A 571 37.22 22.74 19.57
N MET A 572 36.50 23.64 20.26
CA MET A 572 35.88 23.44 21.56
C MET A 572 34.83 22.31 21.52
N SER A 573 34.91 21.40 22.48
CA SER A 573 33.86 20.41 22.75
C SER A 573 32.64 21.07 23.42
N PRO A 574 31.38 20.76 23.05
CA PRO A 574 30.26 21.02 23.92
C PRO A 574 30.16 19.90 24.97
N SER A 575 30.09 20.30 26.23
CA SER A 575 29.92 19.47 27.41
C SER A 575 28.68 18.58 27.34
N SER A 576 28.86 17.27 27.52
CA SER A 576 27.80 16.29 27.70
C SER A 576 27.16 16.42 29.09
N ALA A 577 26.06 17.16 29.18
CA ALA A 577 25.18 17.12 30.35
C ALA A 577 24.25 15.90 30.25
N ARG A 578 24.50 14.88 31.09
CA ARG A 578 23.55 13.80 31.36
C ARG A 578 22.26 14.38 31.95
N GLN A 579 21.16 14.33 31.21
CA GLN A 579 19.82 14.55 31.75
C GLN A 579 18.95 13.33 31.49
N SER A 580 18.58 12.66 32.59
CA SER A 580 17.57 11.60 32.63
C SER A 580 16.17 12.20 32.44
N ARG A 581 15.32 11.52 31.65
CA ARG A 581 13.92 11.90 31.41
C ARG A 581 13.12 11.97 32.72
N VAL A 582 12.45 13.11 32.93
CA VAL A 582 11.31 13.27 33.84
C VAL A 582 10.05 13.28 32.98
N TYR A 583 9.08 12.42 33.29
CA TYR A 583 7.78 12.38 32.62
C TYR A 583 6.80 13.34 33.30
N ASN A 584 6.07 14.10 32.48
CA ASN A 584 4.73 14.60 32.76
C ASN A 584 3.77 13.98 31.75
#